data_AF-A0A961ECZ2-F1
#
_entry.id   AF-A0A961ECZ2-F1
#
_cell.length_a   1.000
_cell.length_b   1.000
_cell.length_c   1.000
_cell.angle_alpha   90.00
_cell.angle_beta   90.00
_cell.angle_gamma   90.00
#
_symmetry.space_group_name_H-M   'P 1'
#
loop_
_entity.id
_entity.type
_entity.pdbx_description
1 polymer ?
#
loop_
_entity_poly.entity_id
_entity_poly.type
_entity_poly.pdbx_seq_one_letter_code
_entity_poly.pdbx_strand_id
1 'polypeptide(L)'
;LMTLPCSYGEGDLDRNVTRSGIHVVSEMHEDFYMTNPAAGYFNIHERWAVRISNNGEFIHANPETVGVQGSSNVTNGCINLSLENAQQYFQTAMYGDPVEVTGTRIDLSEADGDIFDWIFGWDQWTSMSAITGQARDQSITATPSGAPRSVAPR
;
A
#
# COMPACT_ATOMS: atom_id res chain seq x y z
N LEU A 1 14.69 -2.60 8.83
CA LEU A 1 14.86 -4.05 8.57
C LEU A 1 15.36 -4.32 7.15
N MET A 2 15.01 -3.52 6.15
CA MET A 2 15.49 -3.68 4.76
C MET A 2 15.75 -2.31 4.13
N THR A 3 16.69 -2.24 3.18
CA THR A 3 16.89 -1.12 2.25
C THR A 3 17.04 -1.75 0.87
N LEU A 4 16.04 -1.62 0.02
CA LEU A 4 15.93 -2.38 -1.22
C LEU A 4 16.03 -1.44 -2.43
N PRO A 5 16.94 -1.68 -3.39
CA PRO A 5 16.91 -0.96 -4.66
C PRO A 5 15.61 -1.28 -5.40
N CYS A 6 14.95 -0.26 -5.93
CA CYS A 6 13.69 -0.38 -6.67
C CYS A 6 13.62 0.60 -7.84
N SER A 7 12.74 0.33 -8.79
CA SER A 7 12.35 1.30 -9.83
C SER A 7 10.85 1.58 -9.72
N TYR A 8 10.45 2.83 -9.89
CA TYR A 8 9.05 3.26 -9.85
C TYR A 8 8.46 3.38 -11.26
N GLY A 9 7.27 3.98 -11.36
CA GLY A 9 6.72 4.38 -12.63
C GLY A 9 7.51 5.49 -13.32
N GLU A 10 7.67 5.40 -14.65
CA GLU A 10 8.51 6.31 -15.47
C GLU A 10 8.05 7.78 -15.39
N GLY A 11 6.75 8.01 -15.16
CA GLY A 11 6.18 9.35 -14.96
C GLY A 11 6.05 10.21 -16.23
N ASP A 12 6.30 9.63 -17.40
CA ASP A 12 6.10 10.21 -18.73
C ASP A 12 4.61 10.49 -19.04
N LEU A 13 3.72 9.63 -18.52
CA LEU A 13 2.27 9.77 -18.55
C LEU A 13 1.71 9.69 -17.13
N ASP A 14 0.55 10.30 -16.88
CA ASP A 14 -0.06 10.29 -15.53
C ASP A 14 -0.41 8.88 -15.03
N ARG A 15 -0.72 7.95 -15.94
CA ARG A 15 -0.88 6.52 -15.62
C ARG A 15 0.43 5.83 -15.19
N ASN A 16 1.58 6.42 -15.51
CA ASN A 16 2.90 5.89 -15.20
C ASN A 16 3.54 6.59 -14.00
N VAL A 17 2.79 7.44 -13.29
CA VAL A 17 3.24 8.07 -12.04
C VAL A 17 2.76 7.23 -10.87
N THR A 18 3.69 6.64 -10.11
CA THR A 18 3.36 6.08 -8.78
C THR A 18 2.78 7.20 -7.92
N ARG A 19 1.60 7.01 -7.34
CA ARG A 19 0.96 8.06 -6.54
C ARG A 19 1.78 8.43 -5.31
N SER A 20 1.81 9.71 -4.96
CA SER A 20 2.37 10.22 -3.70
C SER A 20 1.32 10.14 -2.60
N GLY A 21 1.71 9.83 -1.37
CA GLY A 21 0.79 9.69 -0.24
C GLY A 21 0.89 8.33 0.47
N ILE A 22 0.06 8.17 1.49
CA ILE A 22 0.02 6.97 2.33
C ILE A 22 -0.95 5.98 1.71
N HIS A 23 -0.39 4.91 1.16
CA HIS A 23 -1.12 3.76 0.64
C HIS A 23 -1.31 2.72 1.74
N VAL A 24 -2.22 1.75 1.53
CA VAL A 24 -2.46 0.67 2.47
C VAL A 24 -2.34 -0.67 1.77
N VAL A 25 -1.50 -1.54 2.32
CA VAL A 25 -1.37 -2.92 1.85
C VAL A 25 -2.71 -3.64 1.97
N SER A 26 -3.12 -4.31 0.90
CA SER A 26 -4.35 -5.10 0.86
C SER A 26 -4.09 -6.55 0.44
N GLU A 27 -4.29 -6.86 -0.85
CA GLU A 27 -4.14 -8.20 -1.39
C GLU A 27 -2.66 -8.57 -1.59
N MET A 28 -2.35 -9.85 -1.38
CA MET A 28 -1.00 -10.40 -1.54
C MET A 28 -1.06 -11.69 -2.33
N HIS A 29 -0.27 -11.80 -3.40
CA HIS A 29 -0.20 -12.95 -4.29
C HIS A 29 1.25 -13.40 -4.52
N GLU A 30 1.55 -14.68 -4.26
CA GLU A 30 2.87 -15.24 -4.55
C GLU A 30 3.14 -15.36 -6.06
N ASP A 31 2.09 -15.68 -6.82
CA ASP A 31 2.07 -15.87 -8.27
C ASP A 31 0.76 -15.31 -8.82
N PHE A 32 0.85 -14.31 -9.69
CA PHE A 32 -0.29 -13.54 -10.16
C PHE A 32 -0.13 -13.12 -11.61
N TYR A 33 -1.22 -13.14 -12.38
CA TYR A 33 -1.24 -12.62 -13.74
C TYR A 33 -1.97 -11.29 -13.76
N MET A 34 -1.20 -10.21 -13.79
CA MET A 34 -1.72 -8.86 -13.70
C MET A 34 -2.26 -8.39 -15.05
N THR A 35 -3.45 -7.81 -15.03
CA THR A 35 -4.08 -7.20 -16.20
C THR A 35 -4.63 -5.84 -15.81
N ASN A 36 -4.13 -4.78 -16.45
CA ASN A 36 -4.64 -3.42 -16.30
C ASN A 36 -4.72 -2.78 -17.70
N PRO A 37 -5.89 -2.81 -18.34
CA PRO A 37 -6.09 -2.21 -19.65
C PRO A 37 -5.80 -0.71 -19.68
N ALA A 38 -6.01 0.01 -18.57
CA ALA A 38 -5.74 1.45 -18.49
C ALA A 38 -4.23 1.75 -18.53
N ALA A 39 -3.43 0.89 -17.89
CA ALA A 39 -1.98 0.94 -17.93
C ALA A 39 -1.38 0.28 -19.20
N GLY A 40 -2.20 -0.43 -19.99
CA GLY A 40 -1.79 -1.01 -21.27
C GLY A 40 -1.09 -2.37 -21.17
N TYR A 41 -1.14 -3.03 -20.01
CA TYR A 41 -0.57 -4.36 -19.84
C TYR A 41 -1.65 -5.41 -19.61
N PHE A 42 -1.42 -6.60 -20.16
CA PHE A 42 -2.37 -7.70 -20.17
C PHE A 42 -1.65 -9.00 -19.87
N ASN A 43 -2.12 -9.73 -18.86
CA ASN A 43 -1.60 -11.03 -18.46
C ASN A 43 -0.07 -11.04 -18.22
N ILE A 44 0.44 -10.00 -17.56
CA ILE A 44 1.84 -9.95 -17.15
C ILE A 44 2.01 -10.86 -15.94
N HIS A 45 2.96 -11.79 -16.02
CA HIS A 45 3.25 -12.70 -14.93
C HIS A 45 4.07 -11.98 -13.87
N GLU A 46 3.49 -11.85 -12.69
CA GLU A 46 4.04 -11.13 -11.55
C GLU A 46 4.22 -12.08 -10.37
N ARG A 47 5.35 -11.93 -9.69
CA ARG A 47 5.72 -12.76 -8.53
C ARG A 47 5.82 -11.87 -7.30
N TRP A 48 5.36 -12.40 -6.16
CA TRP A 48 5.43 -11.71 -4.86
C TRP A 48 4.76 -10.34 -4.88
N ALA A 49 3.56 -10.27 -5.45
CA ALA A 49 2.83 -9.03 -5.66
C ALA A 49 2.05 -8.65 -4.39
N VAL A 50 2.33 -7.46 -3.86
CA VAL A 50 1.63 -6.85 -2.71
C VAL A 50 0.89 -5.62 -3.22
N ARG A 51 -0.45 -5.63 -3.20
CA ARG A 51 -1.28 -4.52 -3.66
C ARG A 51 -1.23 -3.37 -2.66
N ILE A 52 -1.00 -2.16 -3.15
CA ILE A 52 -1.02 -0.92 -2.36
C ILE A 52 -2.15 0.04 -2.76
N SER A 53 -2.74 -0.13 -3.96
CA SER A 53 -3.95 0.58 -4.38
C SER A 53 -4.77 -0.22 -5.41
N ASN A 54 -6.07 0.04 -5.45
CA ASN A 54 -6.99 -0.53 -6.44
C ASN A 54 -6.82 0.05 -7.85
N ASN A 55 -6.03 1.11 -8.03
CA ASN A 55 -5.64 1.63 -9.34
C ASN A 55 -4.68 0.69 -10.10
N GLY A 56 -4.20 -0.36 -9.44
CA GLY A 56 -3.27 -1.35 -10.00
C GLY A 56 -1.83 -1.15 -9.59
N GLU A 57 -1.55 -0.36 -8.55
CA GLU A 57 -0.21 -0.25 -7.96
C GLU A 57 0.11 -1.41 -7.02
N PHE A 58 1.28 -2.00 -7.25
CA PHE A 58 1.84 -3.09 -6.45
C PHE A 58 3.31 -2.85 -6.13
N ILE A 59 3.77 -3.45 -5.04
CA ILE A 59 5.18 -3.80 -4.84
C ILE A 59 5.35 -5.25 -5.29
N HIS A 60 6.21 -5.51 -6.28
CA HIS A 60 6.37 -6.85 -6.86
C HIS A 60 7.75 -7.08 -7.47
N ALA A 61 8.03 -8.34 -7.84
CA ALA A 61 9.24 -8.68 -8.56
C ALA A 61 9.14 -8.27 -10.04
N ASN A 62 10.17 -7.59 -10.55
CA ASN A 62 10.34 -7.37 -11.97
C ASN A 62 11.80 -7.67 -12.39
N PRO A 63 12.06 -8.89 -12.91
CA PRO A 63 13.40 -9.27 -13.36
C PRO A 63 13.96 -8.42 -14.49
N GLU A 64 13.09 -7.78 -15.29
CA GLU A 64 13.49 -6.98 -16.46
C GLU A 64 14.07 -5.62 -16.07
N THR A 65 13.77 -5.12 -14.86
CA THR A 65 14.22 -3.80 -14.39
C THR A 65 15.39 -3.85 -13.41
N VAL A 66 15.92 -5.04 -13.06
CA VAL A 66 17.00 -5.18 -12.06
C VAL A 66 18.20 -4.29 -12.34
N GLY A 67 18.56 -4.09 -13.62
CA GLY A 67 19.68 -3.24 -14.02
C GLY A 67 19.48 -1.74 -13.76
N VAL A 68 18.25 -1.28 -13.53
CA VAL A 68 17.91 0.14 -13.29
C VAL A 68 17.35 0.41 -11.90
N GLN A 69 17.06 -0.62 -11.11
CA GLN A 69 16.55 -0.49 -9.74
C GLN A 69 17.57 0.27 -8.87
N GLY A 70 17.09 1.33 -8.20
CA GLY A 70 17.91 2.27 -7.44
C GLY A 70 18.51 3.41 -8.27
N SER A 71 18.27 3.44 -9.60
CA SER A 71 18.83 4.47 -10.49
C SER A 71 17.82 5.13 -11.43
N SER A 72 16.80 4.44 -11.92
CA SER A 72 15.83 4.99 -12.89
C SER A 72 14.45 4.34 -12.76
N ASN A 73 13.42 5.09 -13.16
CA ASN A 73 12.03 4.64 -13.14
C ASN A 73 11.56 4.31 -14.55
N VAL A 74 10.86 3.19 -14.76
CA VAL A 74 10.67 2.61 -16.10
C VAL A 74 9.33 1.87 -16.29
N THR A 75 8.38 1.97 -15.35
CA THR A 75 7.14 1.18 -15.42
C THR A 75 5.86 2.03 -15.36
N ASN A 76 4.71 1.39 -15.27
CA ASN A 76 3.40 2.04 -15.28
C ASN A 76 2.86 2.37 -13.87
N GLY A 77 3.74 2.64 -12.89
CA GLY A 77 3.35 3.06 -11.54
C GLY A 77 3.70 2.09 -10.42
N CYS A 78 4.00 0.82 -10.71
CA CYS A 78 4.41 -0.15 -9.70
C CYS A 78 5.80 0.14 -9.11
N ILE A 79 6.03 -0.39 -7.91
CA ILE A 79 7.33 -0.42 -7.24
C ILE A 79 7.98 -1.78 -7.53
N ASN A 80 9.02 -1.75 -8.34
CA ASN A 80 9.64 -2.96 -8.87
C ASN A 80 10.88 -3.32 -8.07
N LEU A 81 10.95 -4.57 -7.62
CA LEU A 81 12.06 -5.14 -6.87
C LEU A 81 12.70 -6.31 -7.63
N SER A 82 13.89 -6.71 -7.22
CA SER A 82 14.45 -8.01 -7.62
C SER A 82 13.56 -9.14 -7.07
N LEU A 83 13.66 -10.34 -7.66
CA LEU A 83 12.86 -11.48 -7.22
C LEU A 83 13.08 -11.81 -5.73
N GLU A 84 14.32 -11.76 -5.26
CA GLU A 84 14.69 -12.01 -3.87
C GLU A 84 14.16 -10.91 -2.94
N ASN A 85 14.33 -9.63 -3.32
CA ASN A 85 13.86 -8.50 -2.52
C ASN A 85 12.34 -8.47 -2.41
N ALA A 86 11.63 -8.77 -3.51
CA ALA A 86 10.18 -8.86 -3.52
C ALA A 86 9.68 -9.98 -2.62
N GLN A 87 10.31 -11.16 -2.67
CA GLN A 87 9.99 -12.27 -1.78
C GLN A 87 10.22 -11.90 -0.31
N GLN A 88 11.34 -11.26 -0.01
CA GLN A 88 11.69 -10.84 1.34
C GLN A 88 10.66 -9.84 1.89
N TYR A 89 10.27 -8.85 1.09
CA TYR A 89 9.23 -7.90 1.46
C TYR A 89 7.87 -8.58 1.66
N PHE A 90 7.47 -9.43 0.71
CA PHE A 90 6.20 -10.17 0.74
C PHE A 90 6.03 -11.00 2.02
N GLN A 91 7.09 -11.63 2.52
CA GLN A 91 7.04 -12.43 3.76
C GLN A 91 6.84 -11.60 5.03
N THR A 92 7.04 -10.27 4.94
CA THR A 92 6.90 -9.35 6.07
C THR A 92 5.67 -8.46 6.00
N ALA A 93 5.13 -8.25 4.79
CA ALA A 93 3.97 -7.42 4.57
C ALA A 93 2.71 -8.04 5.19
N MET A 94 1.84 -7.20 5.73
CA MET A 94 0.54 -7.56 6.24
C MET A 94 -0.54 -6.61 5.72
N TYR A 95 -1.76 -7.11 5.58
CA TYR A 95 -2.91 -6.27 5.31
C TYR A 95 -2.99 -5.13 6.34
N GLY A 96 -3.15 -3.90 5.87
CA GLY A 96 -3.22 -2.70 6.71
C GLY A 96 -1.89 -1.99 6.93
N ASP A 97 -0.77 -2.55 6.50
CA ASP A 97 0.53 -1.87 6.59
C ASP A 97 0.53 -0.58 5.73
N PRO A 98 1.03 0.55 6.25
CA PRO A 98 1.14 1.77 5.47
C PRO A 98 2.35 1.71 4.52
N VAL A 99 2.16 2.22 3.30
CA VAL A 99 3.24 2.45 2.33
C VAL A 99 3.27 3.94 1.98
N GLU A 100 4.22 4.66 2.57
CA GLU A 100 4.40 6.09 2.36
C GLU A 100 5.24 6.36 1.11
N VAL A 101 4.58 6.78 0.03
CA VAL A 101 5.26 7.24 -1.19
C VAL A 101 5.38 8.75 -1.14
N THR A 102 6.55 9.29 -1.50
CA THR A 102 6.77 10.75 -1.50
C THR A 102 7.53 11.18 -2.75
N GLY A 103 7.37 12.45 -3.13
CA GLY A 103 8.18 13.08 -4.18
C GLY A 103 7.77 12.77 -5.61
N THR A 104 6.57 12.23 -5.83
CA THR A 104 6.00 12.06 -7.18
C THR A 104 5.02 13.20 -7.50
N ARG A 105 4.65 13.35 -8.78
CA ARG A 105 3.91 14.52 -9.28
C ARG A 105 2.40 14.47 -9.02
N ILE A 106 1.85 13.31 -8.69
CA ILE A 106 0.40 13.08 -8.55
C ILE A 106 0.15 12.44 -7.20
N ASP A 107 -0.65 13.09 -6.37
CA ASP A 107 -1.08 12.54 -5.08
C ASP A 107 -2.13 11.43 -5.27
N LEU A 108 -2.14 10.47 -4.35
CA LEU A 108 -3.19 9.47 -4.23
C LEU A 108 -4.53 10.16 -4.00
N SER A 109 -5.58 9.65 -4.62
CA SER A 109 -6.90 10.26 -4.60
C SER A 109 -8.01 9.22 -4.58
N GLU A 110 -9.24 9.66 -4.35
CA GLU A 110 -10.44 8.80 -4.44
C GLU A 110 -10.57 8.13 -5.82
N ALA A 111 -10.06 8.76 -6.88
CA ALA A 111 -10.11 8.23 -8.24
C ALA A 111 -9.22 6.99 -8.44
N ASP A 112 -8.25 6.79 -7.54
CA ASP A 112 -7.38 5.61 -7.53
C ASP A 112 -8.07 4.40 -6.86
N GLY A 113 -9.25 4.59 -6.25
CA GLY A 113 -9.98 3.55 -5.53
C GLY A 113 -9.33 3.19 -4.20
N ASP A 114 -9.97 2.25 -3.48
CA ASP A 114 -9.55 1.93 -2.12
C ASP A 114 -8.10 1.42 -2.05
N ILE A 115 -7.35 1.72 -1.00
CA ILE A 115 -7.74 2.49 0.20
C ILE A 115 -7.06 3.86 0.16
N PHE A 116 -7.85 4.92 0.00
CA PHE A 116 -7.35 6.31 -0.04
C PHE A 116 -7.56 7.06 1.30
N ASP A 117 -8.08 6.41 2.33
CA ASP A 117 -8.50 7.04 3.60
C ASP A 117 -7.43 7.93 4.24
N TRP A 118 -6.15 7.57 4.08
CA TRP A 118 -5.01 8.27 4.69
C TRP A 118 -4.54 9.51 3.94
N ILE A 119 -5.22 9.90 2.84
CA ILE A 119 -4.96 11.19 2.17
C ILE A 119 -5.56 12.37 2.95
N PHE A 120 -6.51 12.10 3.85
CA PHE A 120 -7.22 13.14 4.59
C PHE A 120 -6.53 13.49 5.91
N GLY A 121 -6.42 14.79 6.19
CA GLY A 121 -6.13 15.25 7.54
C GLY A 121 -7.28 14.90 8.50
N TRP A 122 -6.97 14.74 9.80
CA TRP A 122 -7.94 14.29 10.81
C TRP A 122 -9.22 15.14 10.87
N ASP A 123 -9.11 16.46 10.75
CA ASP A 123 -10.27 17.37 10.76
C ASP A 123 -11.18 17.14 9.54
N GLN A 124 -10.59 16.91 8.36
CA GLN A 124 -11.36 16.58 7.17
C GLN A 124 -11.99 15.20 7.30
N TRP A 125 -11.24 14.20 7.75
CA TRP A 125 -11.75 12.84 7.97
C TRP A 125 -12.96 12.84 8.92
N THR A 126 -12.83 13.50 10.06
CA THR A 126 -13.92 13.59 11.05
C THR A 126 -15.10 14.41 10.55
N SER A 127 -14.89 15.39 9.67
CA SER A 127 -15.99 16.15 9.04
C SER A 127 -16.87 15.29 8.12
N MET A 128 -16.37 14.14 7.64
CA MET A 128 -17.13 13.18 6.84
C MET A 128 -18.05 12.27 7.68
N SER A 129 -17.93 12.31 9.01
CA SER A 129 -18.83 11.57 9.90
C SER A 129 -20.26 12.14 9.84
N ALA A 130 -21.26 11.25 9.76
CA ALA A 130 -22.67 11.64 9.92
C ALA A 130 -23.02 12.07 11.37
N ILE A 131 -22.13 11.82 12.34
CA ILE A 131 -22.31 12.21 13.74
C ILE A 131 -21.79 13.64 13.93
N THR A 132 -22.72 14.59 14.09
CA THR A 132 -22.40 15.98 14.40
C THR A 132 -22.40 16.19 15.92
N GLY A 133 -21.26 15.98 16.59
CA GLY A 133 -21.10 16.17 18.04
C GLY A 133 -19.94 15.35 18.62
N GLN A 134 -19.63 15.50 19.91
CA GLN A 134 -18.68 14.60 20.55
C GLN A 134 -19.25 13.17 20.56
N ALA A 135 -18.45 12.20 20.10
CA ALA A 135 -18.76 10.79 20.33
C ALA A 135 -19.03 10.59 21.82
N ARG A 136 -20.14 9.95 22.16
CA ARG A 136 -20.39 9.59 23.56
C ARG A 136 -19.24 8.66 23.96
N ASP A 137 -18.41 9.11 24.91
CA ASP A 137 -17.39 8.28 25.53
C ASP A 137 -18.12 7.21 26.37
N GLN A 138 -18.57 6.17 25.70
CA GLN A 138 -18.93 4.91 26.31
C GLN A 138 -17.71 4.02 26.22
N SER A 139 -16.67 4.38 26.97
CA SER A 139 -15.60 3.46 27.32
C SER A 139 -16.19 2.34 28.17
N ILE A 140 -16.75 1.34 27.49
CA ILE A 140 -17.14 0.08 28.11
C ILE A 140 -15.85 -0.73 28.22
N THR A 141 -15.49 -1.13 29.44
CA THR A 141 -14.33 -2.00 29.66
C THR A 141 -14.45 -3.23 28.75
N ALA A 142 -13.43 -3.50 27.92
CA ALA A 142 -13.37 -4.70 27.08
C ALA A 142 -13.39 -6.00 27.91
N THR A 143 -13.12 -5.88 29.21
CA THR A 143 -13.16 -6.93 30.21
C THR A 143 -14.56 -7.08 30.81
N PRO A 144 -15.19 -8.26 30.71
CA PRO A 144 -16.44 -8.55 31.40
C PRO A 144 -16.31 -8.33 32.92
N SER A 145 -17.41 -7.88 33.53
CA SER A 145 -17.54 -7.85 34.99
C SER A 145 -17.25 -9.24 35.56
N GLY A 146 -16.20 -9.37 36.37
CA GLY A 146 -15.82 -10.63 37.01
C GLY A 146 -14.71 -11.43 36.33
N ALA A 147 -14.08 -10.93 35.26
CA ALA A 147 -12.91 -11.61 34.70
C ALA A 147 -11.77 -11.73 35.74
N PRO A 148 -11.06 -12.87 35.80
CA PRO A 148 -9.92 -13.05 36.69
C PRO A 148 -8.85 -12.00 36.40
N ARG A 149 -8.35 -11.30 37.43
CA ARG A 149 -7.19 -10.42 37.27
C ARG A 149 -5.95 -11.29 37.11
N SER A 150 -5.15 -11.03 36.08
CA SER A 150 -3.84 -11.67 35.93
C SER A 150 -3.00 -11.35 37.16
N VAL A 151 -2.62 -12.39 37.92
CA VAL A 151 -1.68 -12.24 39.02
C VAL A 151 -0.28 -12.18 38.39
N ALA A 152 0.41 -11.04 38.52
CA ALA A 152 1.77 -10.92 38.03
C ALA A 152 2.67 -12.00 38.66
N PRO A 153 3.59 -12.62 37.90
CA PRO A 153 4.54 -13.57 38.46
C PRO A 153 5.45 -12.86 39.48
N ARG A 154 5.72 -13.53 40.60
CA ARG A 154 6.67 -13.09 41.64
C ARG A 154 8.11 -13.16 41.16
#